data_AF-A0A257P0P5-F1
#
_entry.id   AF-A0A257P0P5-F1
#
_cell.length_a   1.000
_cell.length_b   1.000
_cell.length_c   1.000
_cell.angle_alpha   90.00
_cell.angle_beta   90.00
_cell.angle_gamma   90.00
#
_symmetry.space_group_name_H-M   'P 1'
#
loop_
_entity.id
_entity.type
_entity.pdbx_description
1 polymer ?
#
loop_
_entity_poly.entity_id
_entity_poly.type
_entity_poly.pdbx_seq_one_letter_code
_entity_poly.pdbx_strand_id
1 'polypeptide(L)'
;PVRIWSSACSSGQEPYSIALTILSLLPDAANYDIKILATDIDTNMIALGEAGCYEKTMLNDVPSGLVQRWFSPVSDGSGEMKATPDLRNLIRFRKLNLIGNWPMRGKFQAIFCRNVVIYFDNETQNRIWTRMVPLLASEAALYIGHSERVGGPAEAQLRSDGVTIYRHAEFVRAL
;
A
#
# COMPACT_ATOMS: atom_id res chain seq x y z
N PRO A 1 -10.00 -12.44 7.63
CA PRO A 1 -9.95 -11.20 6.80
C PRO A 1 -8.50 -10.72 6.66
N VAL A 2 -8.10 -10.24 5.48
CA VAL A 2 -6.78 -9.62 5.27
C VAL A 2 -6.98 -8.13 4.96
N ARG A 3 -6.21 -7.29 5.65
CA ARG A 3 -6.22 -5.83 5.55
C ARG A 3 -4.80 -5.35 5.33
N ILE A 4 -4.59 -4.65 4.24
CA ILE A 4 -3.30 -4.00 3.91
C ILE A 4 -3.57 -2.51 3.77
N TRP A 5 -2.62 -1.67 4.18
CA TRP A 5 -2.71 -0.22 4.00
C TRP A 5 -1.55 0.28 3.15
N SER A 6 -1.84 0.88 1.99
CA SER A 6 -0.91 1.73 1.25
C SER A 6 -1.20 3.19 1.62
N SER A 7 -0.29 3.78 2.40
CA SER A 7 -0.39 5.15 2.89
C SER A 7 0.42 6.08 1.97
N ALA A 8 -0.21 7.17 1.53
CA ALA A 8 0.27 8.03 0.45
C ALA A 8 0.38 7.29 -0.89
N CYS A 9 -0.74 6.73 -1.33
CA CYS A 9 -0.79 5.84 -2.49
C CYS A 9 -0.62 6.54 -3.84
N SER A 10 -0.58 7.89 -3.87
CA SER A 10 -0.51 8.69 -5.10
C SER A 10 -1.57 8.22 -6.10
N SER A 11 -1.21 8.12 -7.39
CA SER A 11 -2.09 7.68 -8.48
C SER A 11 -2.35 6.16 -8.50
N GLY A 12 -2.01 5.43 -7.44
CA GLY A 12 -2.49 4.06 -7.20
C GLY A 12 -1.57 2.94 -7.67
N GLN A 13 -0.39 3.21 -8.23
CA GLN A 13 0.53 2.18 -8.70
C GLN A 13 0.92 1.20 -7.58
N GLU A 14 1.19 1.70 -6.37
CA GLU A 14 1.53 0.86 -5.22
C GLU A 14 0.39 -0.10 -4.82
N PRO A 15 -0.86 0.36 -4.54
CA PRO A 15 -1.94 -0.55 -4.20
C PRO A 15 -2.31 -1.52 -5.34
N TYR A 16 -2.18 -1.13 -6.61
CA TYR A 16 -2.34 -2.08 -7.72
C TYR A 16 -1.23 -3.12 -7.76
N SER A 17 0.01 -2.74 -7.46
CA SER A 17 1.14 -3.69 -7.39
C SER A 17 0.92 -4.70 -6.27
N ILE A 18 0.49 -4.25 -5.08
CA ILE A 18 0.10 -5.14 -3.98
C ILE A 18 -1.03 -6.08 -4.40
N ALA A 19 -2.07 -5.56 -5.04
CA ALA A 19 -3.21 -6.36 -5.49
C ALA A 19 -2.81 -7.40 -6.54
N LEU A 20 -1.94 -7.05 -7.49
CA LEU A 20 -1.40 -7.97 -8.49
C LEU A 20 -0.52 -9.05 -7.86
N THR A 21 0.28 -8.73 -6.84
CA THR A 21 1.05 -9.72 -6.07
C THR A 21 0.13 -10.71 -5.36
N ILE A 22 -1.00 -10.25 -4.82
CA ILE A 22 -2.00 -11.15 -4.22
C ILE A 22 -2.62 -12.04 -5.29
N LEU A 23 -3.04 -11.46 -6.41
CA LEU A 23 -3.71 -12.20 -7.50
C LEU A 23 -2.78 -13.15 -8.26
N SER A 24 -1.46 -12.95 -8.21
CA SER A 24 -0.51 -13.91 -8.78
C SER A 24 -0.44 -15.20 -7.96
N LEU A 25 -0.70 -15.13 -6.65
CA LEU A 25 -0.70 -16.26 -5.72
C LEU A 25 -2.10 -16.84 -5.50
N LEU A 26 -3.12 -15.99 -5.47
CA LEU A 26 -4.51 -16.33 -5.22
C LEU A 26 -5.40 -15.63 -6.28
N PRO A 27 -5.56 -16.22 -7.49
CA PRO A 27 -6.22 -15.54 -8.59
C PRO A 27 -7.72 -15.28 -8.39
N ASP A 28 -8.35 -15.93 -7.43
CA ASP A 28 -9.74 -15.74 -7.00
C ASP A 28 -9.83 -14.86 -5.74
N ALA A 29 -8.78 -14.10 -5.39
CA ALA A 29 -8.71 -13.26 -4.18
C ALA A 29 -9.90 -12.30 -4.01
N ALA A 30 -10.52 -11.85 -5.12
CA ALA A 30 -11.70 -10.99 -5.10
C ALA A 30 -12.92 -11.62 -4.41
N ASN A 31 -12.97 -12.96 -4.32
CA ASN A 31 -14.05 -13.71 -3.65
C ASN A 31 -13.85 -13.84 -2.13
N TYR A 32 -12.68 -13.46 -1.60
CA TYR A 32 -12.38 -13.52 -0.18
C TYR A 32 -12.45 -12.14 0.47
N ASP A 33 -12.48 -12.14 1.81
CA ASP A 33 -12.44 -10.90 2.58
C ASP A 33 -11.01 -10.34 2.67
N ILE A 34 -10.49 -9.88 1.53
CA ILE A 34 -9.19 -9.22 1.36
C ILE A 34 -9.43 -7.80 0.88
N LYS A 35 -8.86 -6.81 1.57
CA LYS A 35 -8.95 -5.40 1.20
C LYS A 35 -7.62 -4.67 1.40
N ILE A 36 -7.28 -3.86 0.41
CA ILE A 36 -6.19 -2.89 0.43
C ILE A 36 -6.83 -1.51 0.61
N LEU A 37 -6.61 -0.90 1.77
CA LEU A 37 -6.90 0.50 1.97
C LEU A 37 -5.79 1.30 1.30
N ALA A 38 -6.13 2.13 0.32
CA ALA A 38 -5.21 3.05 -0.34
C ALA A 38 -5.60 4.47 0.06
N THR A 39 -4.68 5.24 0.61
CA THR A 39 -5.01 6.59 1.05
C THR A 39 -4.04 7.64 0.57
N ASP A 40 -4.57 8.81 0.20
CA ASP A 40 -3.77 9.97 -0.12
C ASP A 40 -4.43 11.26 0.39
N ILE A 41 -3.67 12.34 0.49
CA ILE A 41 -4.22 13.68 0.79
C ILE A 41 -4.78 14.33 -0.47
N ASP A 42 -4.19 14.03 -1.64
CA ASP A 42 -4.57 14.57 -2.94
C ASP A 42 -5.74 13.78 -3.55
N THR A 43 -6.88 14.44 -3.67
CA THR A 43 -8.10 13.85 -4.26
C THR A 43 -7.99 13.60 -5.75
N ASN A 44 -7.14 14.34 -6.47
CA ASN A 44 -6.90 14.11 -7.90
C ASN A 44 -6.16 12.78 -8.10
N MET A 45 -5.13 12.55 -7.28
CA MET A 45 -4.38 11.29 -7.29
C MET A 45 -5.27 10.10 -6.91
N ILE A 46 -6.13 10.27 -5.92
CA ILE A 46 -7.15 9.27 -5.57
C ILE A 46 -8.07 8.96 -6.76
N ALA A 47 -8.57 9.99 -7.47
CA ALA A 47 -9.44 9.79 -8.62
C ALA A 47 -8.75 9.00 -9.75
N LEU A 48 -7.46 9.27 -9.99
CA LEU A 48 -6.65 8.50 -10.94
C LEU A 48 -6.52 7.02 -10.51
N GLY A 49 -6.23 6.78 -9.23
CA GLY A 49 -6.17 5.43 -8.68
C GLY A 49 -7.50 4.68 -8.78
N GLU A 50 -8.62 5.35 -8.49
CA GLU A 50 -9.98 4.77 -8.61
C GLU A 50 -10.36 4.45 -10.06
N ALA A 51 -9.96 5.31 -11.00
CA ALA A 51 -10.16 5.06 -12.43
C ALA A 51 -9.42 3.78 -12.86
N GLY A 52 -8.19 3.59 -12.37
CA GLY A 52 -7.36 2.42 -12.65
C GLY A 52 -6.97 2.32 -14.12
N CYS A 53 -6.89 3.45 -14.81
CA CYS A 53 -6.43 3.56 -16.19
C CYS A 53 -4.98 4.06 -16.17
N TYR A 54 -4.10 3.38 -16.91
CA TYR A 54 -2.69 3.71 -17.00
C TYR A 54 -2.20 3.57 -18.43
N GLU A 55 -1.24 4.40 -18.83
CA GLU A 55 -0.55 4.19 -20.09
C GLU A 55 0.08 2.80 -20.14
N LYS A 56 0.03 2.15 -21.30
CA LYS A 56 0.60 0.81 -21.48
C LYS A 56 2.08 0.73 -21.08
N THR A 57 2.83 1.81 -21.30
CA THR A 57 4.26 1.94 -20.93
C THR A 57 4.50 1.85 -19.42
N MET A 58 3.56 2.30 -18.58
CA MET A 58 3.66 2.19 -17.12
C MET A 58 3.55 0.74 -16.63
N LEU A 59 3.09 -0.18 -17.48
CA LEU A 59 2.94 -1.59 -17.17
C LEU A 59 4.12 -2.44 -17.65
N ASN A 60 5.16 -1.83 -18.22
CA ASN A 60 6.31 -2.56 -18.79
C ASN A 60 7.07 -3.39 -17.73
N ASP A 61 7.11 -2.93 -16.49
CA ASP A 61 7.77 -3.64 -15.37
C ASP A 61 6.86 -4.69 -14.72
N VAL A 62 5.59 -4.77 -15.12
CA VAL A 62 4.65 -5.78 -14.64
C VAL A 62 4.78 -7.03 -15.53
N PRO A 63 4.89 -8.25 -14.95
CA PRO A 63 4.92 -9.48 -15.73
C PRO A 63 3.77 -9.55 -16.75
N SER A 64 4.09 -9.83 -18.01
CA SER A 64 3.14 -9.74 -19.13
C SER A 64 1.89 -10.60 -18.94
N GLY A 65 2.02 -11.78 -18.32
CA GLY A 65 0.88 -12.64 -17.99
C GLY A 65 -0.11 -12.01 -16.99
N LEU A 66 0.40 -11.19 -16.05
CA LEU A 66 -0.46 -10.43 -15.13
C LEU A 66 -1.14 -9.27 -15.84
N VAL A 67 -0.43 -8.56 -16.72
CA VAL A 67 -1.01 -7.48 -17.53
C VAL A 67 -2.14 -8.00 -18.41
N GLN A 68 -1.91 -9.09 -19.15
CA GLN A 68 -2.91 -9.72 -20.02
C GLN A 68 -4.14 -10.19 -19.27
N ARG A 69 -3.97 -10.66 -18.03
CA ARG A 69 -5.06 -11.19 -17.21
C ARG A 69 -5.86 -10.09 -16.50
N TRP A 70 -5.19 -9.06 -16.00
CA TRP A 70 -5.79 -8.12 -15.05
C TRP A 70 -5.98 -6.71 -15.59
N PHE A 71 -5.53 -6.44 -16.82
CA PHE A 71 -5.79 -5.20 -17.52
C PHE A 71 -6.43 -5.46 -18.89
N SER A 72 -7.19 -4.48 -19.37
CA SER A 72 -7.80 -4.51 -20.70
C SER A 72 -7.64 -3.14 -21.38
N PRO A 73 -7.41 -3.08 -22.70
CA PRO A 73 -7.31 -1.81 -23.41
C PRO A 73 -8.58 -0.97 -23.23
N VAL A 74 -8.42 0.34 -23.08
CA VAL A 74 -9.55 1.29 -23.12
C VAL A 74 -9.96 1.51 -24.58
N SER A 75 -11.26 1.50 -24.86
CA SER A 75 -11.81 1.57 -26.22
C SER A 75 -11.90 2.98 -26.81
N ASP A 76 -11.38 4.00 -26.13
CA ASP A 76 -11.49 5.43 -26.51
C ASP A 76 -10.33 5.92 -27.40
N GLY A 77 -9.41 5.02 -27.77
CA GLY A 77 -8.25 5.34 -28.61
C GLY A 77 -7.08 5.99 -27.84
N SER A 78 -7.17 6.13 -26.52
CA SER A 78 -6.08 6.66 -25.67
C SER A 78 -4.82 5.78 -25.68
N GLY A 79 -4.97 4.48 -25.96
CA GLY A 79 -3.89 3.50 -25.78
C GLY A 79 -3.64 3.13 -24.32
N GLU A 80 -4.51 3.57 -23.41
CA GLU A 80 -4.47 3.20 -22.00
C GLU A 80 -4.95 1.77 -21.77
N MET A 81 -4.51 1.22 -20.65
CA MET A 81 -4.88 -0.07 -20.12
C MET A 81 -5.63 0.15 -18.81
N LYS A 82 -6.80 -0.46 -18.66
CA LYS A 82 -7.65 -0.35 -17.48
C LYS A 82 -7.64 -1.62 -16.66
N ALA A 83 -7.47 -1.46 -15.35
CA ALA A 83 -7.58 -2.54 -14.38
C ALA A 83 -8.99 -3.16 -14.40
N THR A 84 -9.05 -4.49 -14.45
CA THR A 84 -10.30 -5.25 -14.39
C THR A 84 -11.10 -4.96 -13.10
N PRO A 85 -12.44 -5.18 -13.11
CA PRO A 85 -13.24 -5.01 -11.89
C PRO A 85 -12.73 -5.82 -10.70
N ASP A 86 -12.30 -7.06 -10.90
CA ASP A 86 -11.81 -7.93 -9.82
C ASP A 86 -10.54 -7.41 -9.17
N LEU A 87 -9.58 -6.94 -9.97
CA LEU A 87 -8.38 -6.27 -9.48
C LEU A 87 -8.74 -5.01 -8.66
N ARG A 88 -9.61 -4.14 -9.21
CA ARG A 88 -10.05 -2.91 -8.54
C ARG A 88 -10.85 -3.19 -7.27
N ASN A 89 -11.59 -4.29 -7.21
CA ASN A 89 -12.42 -4.66 -6.08
C ASN A 89 -11.63 -5.00 -4.81
N LEU A 90 -10.35 -5.32 -4.94
CA LEU A 90 -9.44 -5.49 -3.81
C LEU A 90 -9.06 -4.17 -3.15
N ILE A 91 -9.15 -3.04 -3.87
CA ILE A 91 -8.64 -1.75 -3.43
C ILE A 91 -9.78 -0.83 -3.01
N ARG A 92 -9.57 -0.07 -1.94
CA ARG A 92 -10.47 0.98 -1.46
C ARG A 92 -9.68 2.25 -1.26
N PHE A 93 -9.88 3.20 -2.17
CA PHE A 93 -9.25 4.52 -2.09
C PHE A 93 -10.00 5.43 -1.13
N ARG A 94 -9.29 6.17 -0.28
CA ARG A 94 -9.89 7.15 0.66
C ARG A 94 -8.98 8.35 0.84
N LYS A 95 -9.58 9.54 0.97
CA LYS A 95 -8.84 10.74 1.39
C LYS A 95 -8.40 10.59 2.85
N LEU A 96 -7.13 10.79 3.12
CA LEU A 96 -6.59 10.82 4.47
C LEU A 96 -5.35 11.72 4.55
N ASN A 97 -5.34 12.60 5.54
CA ASN A 97 -4.13 13.36 5.89
C ASN A 97 -3.31 12.55 6.91
N LEU A 98 -2.07 12.18 6.54
CA LEU A 98 -1.21 11.33 7.37
C LEU A 98 -0.85 11.98 8.72
N ILE A 99 -0.75 13.31 8.77
CA ILE A 99 -0.52 14.04 10.03
C ILE A 99 -1.81 14.34 10.80
N GLY A 100 -2.97 14.12 10.17
CA GLY A 100 -4.29 14.30 10.78
C GLY A 100 -4.76 13.07 11.55
N ASN A 101 -6.05 13.06 11.90
CA ASN A 101 -6.68 11.95 12.62
C ASN A 101 -6.91 10.74 11.71
N TRP A 102 -6.62 9.54 12.23
CA TRP A 102 -6.81 8.29 11.48
C TRP A 102 -8.07 7.57 12.01
N PRO A 103 -9.10 7.35 11.17
CA PRO A 103 -10.34 6.71 11.60
C PRO A 103 -10.24 5.18 11.75
N MET A 104 -9.12 4.59 11.34
CA MET A 104 -8.91 3.14 11.36
C MET A 104 -8.89 2.60 12.80
N ARG A 105 -9.68 1.55 13.05
CA ARG A 105 -9.76 0.87 14.36
C ARG A 105 -9.23 -0.57 14.33
N GLY A 106 -9.07 -1.15 13.15
CA GLY A 106 -8.58 -2.52 12.96
C GLY A 106 -7.07 -2.59 12.76
N LYS A 107 -6.52 -3.79 12.91
CA LYS A 107 -5.12 -4.09 12.62
C LYS A 107 -4.94 -4.41 11.13
N PHE A 108 -3.76 -4.11 10.61
CA PHE A 108 -3.31 -4.45 9.25
C PHE A 108 -2.27 -5.57 9.30
N GLN A 109 -2.33 -6.47 8.31
CA GLN A 109 -1.33 -7.51 8.09
C GLN A 109 -0.09 -6.95 7.37
N ALA A 110 -0.22 -5.82 6.68
CA ALA A 110 0.90 -5.04 6.19
C ALA A 110 0.52 -3.55 6.07
N ILE A 111 1.49 -2.68 6.34
CA ILE A 111 1.40 -1.25 6.07
C ILE A 111 2.56 -0.86 5.16
N PHE A 112 2.26 -0.16 4.08
CA PHE A 112 3.22 0.48 3.19
C PHE A 112 3.15 1.98 3.44
N CYS A 113 4.26 2.57 3.84
CA CYS A 113 4.42 4.00 4.03
C CYS A 113 5.75 4.41 3.43
N ARG A 114 5.77 4.50 2.10
CA ARG A 114 6.99 4.59 1.31
C ARG A 114 7.07 5.95 0.64
N ASN A 115 8.23 6.58 0.75
CA ASN A 115 8.59 7.80 0.02
C ASN A 115 7.68 9.01 0.32
N VAL A 116 7.07 9.06 1.50
CA VAL A 116 6.20 10.18 1.92
C VAL A 116 6.70 10.86 3.18
N VAL A 117 7.31 10.14 4.12
CA VAL A 117 7.66 10.77 5.39
C VAL A 117 8.86 11.71 5.26
N ILE A 118 9.64 11.55 4.19
CA ILE A 118 10.75 12.44 3.82
C ILE A 118 10.32 13.90 3.61
N TYR A 119 9.02 14.17 3.42
CA TYR A 119 8.49 15.52 3.29
C TYR A 119 8.19 16.20 4.63
N PHE A 120 8.38 15.51 5.76
CA PHE A 120 8.08 16.03 7.09
C PHE A 120 9.34 16.21 7.95
N ASP A 121 9.26 17.07 8.96
CA ASP A 121 10.28 17.18 10.00
C ASP A 121 10.39 15.90 10.84
N ASN A 122 11.53 15.73 11.52
CA ASN A 122 11.83 14.53 12.30
C ASN A 122 10.80 14.25 13.40
N GLU A 123 10.23 15.28 14.03
CA GLU A 123 9.21 15.12 15.06
C GLU A 123 7.93 14.49 14.47
N THR A 124 7.50 15.00 13.33
CA THR A 124 6.34 14.51 12.59
C THR A 124 6.56 13.10 12.07
N GLN A 125 7.75 12.79 11.52
CA GLN A 125 8.11 11.43 11.11
C GLN A 125 7.99 10.45 12.28
N ASN A 126 8.60 10.76 13.42
CA ASN A 126 8.56 9.93 14.62
C ASN A 126 7.13 9.71 15.13
N ARG A 127 6.28 10.75 15.06
CA ARG A 127 4.86 10.66 15.41
C ARG A 127 4.10 9.73 14.47
N ILE A 128 4.35 9.81 13.16
CA ILE A 128 3.71 8.92 12.16
C ILE A 128 4.07 7.46 12.47
N TRP A 129 5.35 7.16 12.65
CA TRP A 129 5.82 5.80 13.00
C TRP A 129 5.18 5.27 14.27
N THR A 130 5.20 6.07 15.34
CA THR A 130 4.64 5.69 16.63
C THR A 130 3.14 5.37 16.52
N ARG A 131 2.39 6.09 15.68
CA ARG A 131 0.97 5.86 15.46
C ARG A 131 0.68 4.62 14.60
N MET A 132 1.61 4.20 13.74
CA MET A 132 1.44 3.00 12.91
C MET A 132 1.64 1.71 13.70
N VAL A 133 2.52 1.69 14.70
CA VAL A 133 2.80 0.52 15.54
C VAL A 133 1.53 -0.16 16.09
N PRO A 134 0.59 0.56 16.75
CA PRO A 134 -0.64 -0.06 17.25
C PRO A 134 -1.62 -0.45 16.14
N LEU A 135 -1.38 -0.13 14.88
CA LEU A 135 -2.19 -0.58 13.75
C LEU A 135 -1.62 -1.84 13.09
N LEU A 136 -0.38 -2.24 13.40
CA LEU A 136 0.21 -3.48 12.91
C LEU A 136 -0.31 -4.68 13.72
N ALA A 137 -0.76 -5.74 13.03
CA ALA A 137 -0.98 -7.04 13.65
C ALA A 137 0.36 -7.66 14.11
N SER A 138 0.33 -8.67 14.98
CA SER A 138 1.54 -9.24 15.61
C SER A 138 2.59 -9.70 14.60
N GLU A 139 2.17 -10.34 13.50
CA GLU A 139 3.05 -10.83 12.43
C GLU A 139 3.11 -9.87 11.23
N ALA A 140 2.64 -8.63 11.39
CA ALA A 140 2.58 -7.69 10.27
C ALA A 140 3.95 -7.08 9.96
N ALA A 141 4.13 -6.69 8.71
CA ALA A 141 5.28 -5.94 8.25
C ALA A 141 4.91 -4.48 7.94
N LEU A 142 5.81 -3.57 8.30
CA LEU A 142 5.84 -2.18 7.86
C LEU A 142 6.91 -2.03 6.77
N TYR A 143 6.49 -1.63 5.58
CA TYR A 143 7.35 -1.36 4.43
C TYR A 143 7.56 0.16 4.32
N ILE A 144 8.81 0.59 4.29
CA ILE A 144 9.18 2.01 4.13
C ILE A 144 10.00 2.22 2.86
N GLY A 145 10.23 3.47 2.49
CA GLY A 145 11.03 3.86 1.34
C GLY A 145 12.53 3.74 1.61
N HIS A 146 13.31 3.67 0.54
CA HIS A 146 14.76 3.42 0.58
C HIS A 146 15.56 4.41 1.46
N SER A 147 15.15 5.67 1.44
CA SER A 147 15.80 6.75 2.21
C SER A 147 15.18 6.98 3.59
N GLU A 148 14.18 6.21 3.98
CA GLU A 148 13.43 6.39 5.22
C GLU A 148 13.95 5.44 6.32
N ARG A 149 13.85 5.85 7.57
CA ARG A 149 14.18 5.02 8.74
C ARG A 149 13.12 5.20 9.82
N VAL A 150 12.79 4.12 10.52
CA VAL A 150 11.94 4.19 11.70
C VAL A 150 12.78 4.74 12.85
N GLY A 151 12.34 5.85 13.44
CA GLY A 151 12.98 6.48 14.59
C GLY A 151 12.01 6.79 15.72
N GLY A 152 12.55 7.38 16.79
CA GLY A 152 11.77 7.80 17.95
C GLY A 152 11.18 6.63 18.73
N PRO A 153 10.03 6.80 19.41
CA PRO A 153 9.44 5.77 20.26
C PRO A 153 9.10 4.45 19.54
N ALA A 154 8.86 4.50 18.23
CA ALA A 154 8.57 3.33 17.42
C ALA A 154 9.79 2.38 17.30
N GLU A 155 11.02 2.91 17.37
CA GLU A 155 12.25 2.13 17.28
C GLU A 155 12.41 1.12 18.44
N ALA A 156 11.81 1.40 19.60
CA ALA A 156 11.79 0.46 20.72
C ALA A 156 10.90 -0.77 20.45
N GLN A 157 9.87 -0.61 19.61
CA GLN A 157 8.83 -1.62 19.36
C GLN A 157 9.00 -2.33 18.02
N LEU A 158 9.76 -1.74 17.09
CA LEU A 158 10.02 -2.30 15.77
C LEU A 158 11.48 -2.72 15.61
N ARG A 159 11.72 -3.74 14.79
CA ARG A 159 13.05 -4.20 14.38
C ARG A 159 13.09 -4.36 12.87
N SER A 160 14.24 -4.05 12.29
CA SER A 160 14.49 -4.28 10.87
C SER A 160 14.43 -5.79 10.59
N ASP A 161 13.69 -6.18 9.57
CA ASP A 161 13.52 -7.55 9.09
C ASP A 161 13.76 -7.59 7.57
N GLY A 162 15.00 -7.25 7.17
CA GLY A 162 15.38 -7.04 5.78
C GLY A 162 15.46 -5.58 5.36
N VAL A 163 15.68 -5.36 4.05
CA VAL A 163 15.88 -4.02 3.49
C VAL A 163 14.56 -3.26 3.53
N THR A 164 14.52 -2.14 4.26
CA THR A 164 13.34 -1.24 4.37
C THR A 164 12.06 -1.91 4.87
N ILE A 165 12.21 -3.01 5.62
CA ILE A 165 11.10 -3.76 6.20
C ILE A 165 11.31 -3.78 7.71
N TYR A 166 10.23 -3.53 8.46
CA TYR A 166 10.20 -3.58 9.91
C TYR A 166 9.06 -4.46 10.39
N ARG A 167 9.27 -5.17 11.50
CA ARG A 167 8.24 -5.94 12.21
C ARG A 167 8.28 -5.64 13.70
N HIS A 168 7.24 -6.06 14.42
CA HIS A 168 7.25 -6.03 15.89
C HIS A 168 8.48 -6.75 16.43
N ALA A 169 9.19 -6.10 17.36
CA ALA A 169 10.42 -6.62 17.94
C ALA A 169 10.23 -7.99 18.59
N GLU A 170 9.06 -8.24 19.19
CA GLU A 170 8.69 -9.52 19.78
C GLU A 170 8.60 -10.64 18.75
N PHE A 171 8.05 -10.35 17.56
CA PHE A 171 7.95 -11.33 16.48
C PHE A 171 9.33 -11.72 15.94
N VAL A 172 10.20 -10.73 15.69
CA VAL A 172 11.56 -11.00 15.17
C VAL A 172 12.40 -11.81 16.16
N ARG A 173 12.21 -11.64 17.47
CA ARG A 173 12.90 -12.44 18.50
C ARG A 173 12.43 -13.89 18.59
N ALA A 174 11.24 -14.18 18.08
CA ALA A 174 10.65 -15.51 18.13
C ALA A 174 10.99 -16.37 16.90
N LEU A 175 11.56 -15.76 15.85
CA LEU A 175 12.13 -16.44 14.67
C LEU A 175 13.56 -16.90 14.95
#